data_AF-A0A1M5DZU1-F1
#
_entry.id   AF-A0A1M5DZU1-F1
#
_cell.length_a   1.000
_cell.length_b   1.000
_cell.length_c   1.000
_cell.angle_alpha   90.00
_cell.angle_beta   90.00
_cell.angle_gamma   90.00
#
_symmetry.space_group_name_H-M   'P 1'
#
loop_
_entity.id
_entity.type
_entity.pdbx_description
1 polymer ?
#
loop_
_entity_poly.entity_id
_entity_poly.type
_entity_poly.pdbx_seq_one_letter_code
_entity_poly.pdbx_strand_id
1 'polypeptide(L)'
;MQALLKSLFLTVLISLALSVAGYAQFEAPEIEKISNDRQSWFMNKFDDVKWTGQGFYDRSEIDGKQTNEIRARLKAAYGDPTKTIEDLIKLEDFRPAQAIQFEYWFVVDDSIPMMVLDIDGPFGRGLVYAGASKYIDLMPQIKRVFAKELMAVENLPAYQDYYYSPERRQWYNVTYDSGDYRTTEITSPPGMSY
;
A
#
# COMPACT_ATOMS: atom_id res chain seq x y z
N MET A 1 34.84 51.66 4.36
CA MET A 1 35.14 50.33 3.78
C MET A 1 34.75 49.17 4.70
N GLN A 2 35.13 49.18 5.99
CA GLN A 2 34.77 48.11 6.95
C GLN A 2 33.25 47.92 7.19
N ALA A 3 32.45 48.99 7.21
CA ALA A 3 31.00 48.88 7.42
C ALA A 3 30.26 48.21 6.24
N LEU A 4 30.70 48.50 5.01
CA LEU A 4 30.18 47.88 3.78
C LEU A 4 30.53 46.39 3.70
N LEU A 5 31.75 46.01 4.12
CA LEU A 5 32.18 44.61 4.18
C LEU A 5 31.34 43.81 5.19
N LYS A 6 31.05 44.38 6.37
CA LYS A 6 30.21 43.76 7.40
C LYS A 6 28.76 43.56 6.92
N SER A 7 28.22 44.55 6.22
CA SER A 7 26.86 44.46 5.66
C SER A 7 26.78 43.37 4.59
N LEU A 8 27.77 43.28 3.69
CA LEU A 8 27.79 42.27 2.64
C LEU A 8 27.91 40.85 3.22
N PHE A 9 28.74 40.68 4.26
CA PHE A 9 28.92 39.40 4.94
C PHE A 9 27.64 38.93 5.64
N LEU A 10 26.90 39.86 6.27
CA LEU A 10 25.62 39.55 6.91
C LEU A 10 24.55 39.14 5.90
N THR A 11 24.47 39.81 4.74
CA THR A 11 23.51 39.45 3.69
C THR A 11 23.78 38.07 3.10
N VAL A 12 25.06 37.72 2.90
CA VAL A 12 25.47 36.38 2.43
C VAL A 12 25.13 35.30 3.47
N LEU A 13 25.36 35.58 4.76
CA LEU A 13 25.00 34.66 5.84
C LEU A 13 23.48 34.44 5.95
N ILE A 14 22.69 35.50 5.80
CA ILE A 14 21.22 35.40 5.83
C ILE A 14 20.70 34.65 4.59
N SER A 15 21.27 34.89 3.41
CA SER A 15 20.86 34.16 2.20
C SER A 15 21.29 32.69 2.18
N LEU A 16 22.43 32.35 2.81
CA LEU A 16 22.79 30.95 3.09
C LEU A 16 21.87 30.31 4.15
N ALA A 17 21.48 31.03 5.20
CA ALA A 17 20.58 30.50 6.21
C ALA A 17 19.16 30.27 5.64
N LEU A 18 18.70 31.16 4.76
CA LEU A 18 17.41 31.04 4.06
C LEU A 18 17.43 29.95 2.99
N SER A 19 18.57 29.67 2.34
CA SER A 19 18.65 28.55 1.40
C SER A 19 18.63 27.20 2.10
N VAL A 20 19.13 27.09 3.34
CA VAL A 20 19.01 25.86 4.16
C VAL A 20 17.59 25.69 4.70
N ALA A 21 16.90 26.77 5.08
CA ALA A 21 15.51 26.72 5.53
C ALA A 21 14.49 26.47 4.39
N GLY A 22 14.86 26.82 3.15
CA GLY A 22 14.04 26.60 1.95
C GLY A 22 13.99 25.14 1.48
N TYR A 23 14.92 24.30 1.94
CA TYR A 23 14.74 22.86 1.96
C TYR A 23 13.98 22.52 3.24
N ALA A 24 12.68 22.81 3.26
CA ALA A 24 11.77 21.96 4.00
C ALA A 24 11.93 20.57 3.37
N GLN A 25 12.90 19.82 3.90
CA GLN A 25 13.06 18.40 3.69
C GLN A 25 11.74 17.82 4.17
N PHE A 26 10.78 17.62 3.26
CA PHE A 26 9.61 16.81 3.55
C PHE A 26 10.17 15.48 4.03
N GLU A 27 10.05 15.25 5.33
CA GLU A 27 10.44 13.99 5.93
C GLU A 27 9.72 12.87 5.16
N ALA A 28 10.40 11.75 4.95
CA ALA A 28 9.76 10.65 4.26
C ALA A 28 8.58 10.20 5.12
N PRO A 29 7.37 10.06 4.54
CA PRO A 29 6.19 9.65 5.31
C PRO A 29 6.46 8.32 6.01
N GLU A 30 6.11 8.24 7.28
CA GLU A 30 6.18 7.01 8.05
C GLU A 30 4.93 6.18 7.77
N ILE A 31 5.11 4.96 7.25
CA ILE A 31 4.02 4.08 6.84
C ILE A 31 3.91 2.91 7.82
N GLU A 32 2.91 2.94 8.70
CA GLU A 32 2.64 1.88 9.66
C GLU A 32 1.55 0.94 9.13
N LYS A 33 1.83 -0.37 9.06
CA LYS A 33 0.84 -1.38 8.71
C LYS A 33 -0.07 -1.72 9.90
N ILE A 34 -1.37 -1.76 9.64
CA ILE A 34 -2.38 -2.15 10.63
C ILE A 34 -2.50 -3.67 10.68
N SER A 35 -2.28 -4.24 11.87
CA SER A 35 -2.45 -5.66 12.12
C SER A 35 -3.93 -6.07 12.17
N ASN A 36 -4.19 -7.37 12.03
CA ASN A 36 -5.55 -7.91 11.99
C ASN A 36 -6.35 -7.58 13.28
N ASP A 37 -5.70 -7.60 14.45
CA ASP A 37 -6.29 -7.24 15.75
C ASP A 37 -6.62 -5.74 15.90
N ARG A 38 -6.02 -4.87 15.06
CA ARG A 38 -6.26 -3.41 15.07
C ARG A 38 -7.27 -2.95 14.02
N GLN A 39 -7.91 -3.86 13.28
CA GLN A 39 -8.92 -3.51 12.27
C GLN A 39 -10.07 -2.70 12.85
N SER A 40 -10.65 -3.13 13.98
CA SER A 40 -11.77 -2.44 14.61
C SER A 40 -11.41 -1.03 15.05
N TRP A 41 -10.18 -0.83 15.55
CA TRP A 41 -9.67 0.49 15.88
C TRP A 41 -9.53 1.37 14.63
N PHE A 42 -9.00 0.83 13.54
CA PHE A 42 -8.83 1.58 12.28
C PHE A 42 -10.19 2.03 11.72
N MET A 43 -11.15 1.12 11.66
CA MET A 43 -12.50 1.42 11.19
C MET A 43 -13.19 2.48 12.06
N ASN A 44 -13.03 2.40 13.38
CA ASN A 44 -13.62 3.39 14.29
C ASN A 44 -12.90 4.75 14.23
N LYS A 45 -11.57 4.77 14.05
CA LYS A 45 -10.78 6.02 13.98
C LYS A 45 -11.05 6.81 12.70
N PHE A 46 -11.42 6.12 11.63
CA PHE A 46 -11.55 6.68 10.28
C PHE A 46 -12.94 6.44 9.69
N ASP A 47 -13.97 6.38 10.54
CA ASP A 47 -15.36 6.10 10.14
C ASP A 47 -15.98 7.20 9.26
N ASP A 48 -15.53 8.45 9.43
CA ASP A 48 -15.98 9.64 8.70
C ASP A 48 -15.23 9.89 7.37
N VAL A 49 -14.30 9.00 7.01
CA VAL A 49 -13.42 9.20 5.87
C VAL A 49 -14.15 8.99 4.55
N LYS A 50 -14.04 10.00 3.68
CA LYS A 50 -14.38 9.88 2.26
C LYS A 50 -13.20 9.26 1.50
N TRP A 51 -13.34 8.00 1.13
CA TRP A 51 -12.31 7.25 0.40
C TRP A 51 -12.25 7.65 -1.07
N THR A 52 -11.04 7.72 -1.62
CA THR A 52 -10.79 7.97 -3.04
C THR A 52 -9.47 7.31 -3.48
N GLY A 53 -9.39 6.92 -4.76
CA GLY A 53 -8.13 6.58 -5.41
C GLY A 53 -7.45 7.78 -6.07
N GLN A 54 -8.09 8.95 -6.08
CA GLN A 54 -7.54 10.16 -6.67
C GLN A 54 -6.28 10.59 -5.91
N GLY A 55 -5.20 10.90 -6.63
CA GLY A 55 -3.89 11.21 -6.05
C GLY A 55 -2.91 10.04 -6.10
N PHE A 56 -3.38 8.82 -6.36
CA PHE A 56 -2.52 7.64 -6.58
C PHE A 56 -2.29 7.30 -8.06
N TYR A 57 -2.68 8.18 -8.99
CA TYR A 57 -2.62 7.90 -10.44
C TYR A 57 -1.22 7.99 -11.04
N ASP A 58 -0.29 8.67 -10.36
CA ASP A 58 1.08 8.76 -10.82
C ASP A 58 1.67 7.36 -10.92
N ARG A 59 2.25 7.08 -12.10
CA ARG A 59 2.89 5.79 -12.37
C ARG A 59 4.10 5.63 -11.48
N SER A 60 4.19 4.46 -10.88
CA SER A 60 5.29 3.99 -10.04
C SER A 60 5.71 2.61 -10.52
N GLU A 61 6.90 2.15 -10.12
CA GLU A 61 7.44 0.88 -10.59
C GLU A 61 6.51 -0.31 -10.26
N ILE A 62 5.83 -0.26 -9.12
CA ILE A 62 4.89 -1.29 -8.67
C ILE A 62 3.69 -1.47 -9.60
N ASP A 63 3.23 -0.41 -10.27
CA ASP A 63 2.03 -0.49 -11.15
C ASP A 63 2.27 -1.39 -12.37
N GLY A 64 3.53 -1.61 -12.74
CA GLY A 64 3.92 -2.48 -13.85
C GLY A 64 4.19 -3.93 -13.46
N LYS A 65 4.30 -4.26 -12.16
CA LYS A 65 4.69 -5.59 -11.69
C LYS A 65 3.49 -6.52 -11.55
N GLN A 66 3.74 -7.83 -11.64
CA GLN A 66 2.69 -8.83 -11.40
C GLN A 66 2.27 -8.79 -9.93
N THR A 67 0.98 -8.89 -9.67
CA THR A 67 0.47 -8.77 -8.31
C THR A 67 1.05 -9.81 -7.36
N ASN A 68 1.34 -11.01 -7.86
CA ASN A 68 1.98 -12.05 -7.07
C ASN A 68 3.36 -11.66 -6.53
N GLU A 69 4.15 -10.93 -7.32
CA GLU A 69 5.45 -10.41 -6.88
C GLU A 69 5.25 -9.31 -5.84
N ILE A 70 4.30 -8.39 -6.10
CA ILE A 70 4.00 -7.29 -5.18
C ILE A 70 3.51 -7.85 -3.84
N ARG A 71 2.69 -8.90 -3.84
CA ARG A 71 2.21 -9.60 -2.65
C ARG A 71 3.34 -10.20 -1.81
N ALA A 72 4.34 -10.82 -2.44
CA ALA A 72 5.52 -11.31 -1.73
C ALA A 72 6.34 -10.16 -1.10
N ARG A 73 6.51 -9.05 -1.84
CA ARG A 73 7.21 -7.86 -1.36
C ARG A 73 6.49 -7.21 -0.18
N LEU A 74 5.16 -7.11 -0.25
CA LEU A 74 4.31 -6.66 0.85
C LEU A 74 4.49 -7.54 2.09
N LYS A 75 4.54 -8.87 1.92
CA LYS A 75 4.79 -9.80 3.02
C LYS A 75 6.16 -9.58 3.66
N ALA A 76 7.19 -9.36 2.84
CA ALA A 76 8.54 -9.10 3.34
C ALA A 76 8.62 -7.77 4.11
N ALA A 77 7.99 -6.71 3.59
CA ALA A 77 8.08 -5.37 4.17
C ALA A 77 7.16 -5.18 5.40
N TYR A 78 5.96 -5.73 5.35
CA TYR A 78 4.89 -5.41 6.32
C TYR A 78 4.21 -6.65 6.94
N GLY A 79 4.69 -7.86 6.67
CA GLY A 79 4.11 -9.09 7.17
C GLY A 79 2.79 -9.46 6.49
N ASP A 80 1.95 -10.25 7.15
CA ASP A 80 0.71 -10.75 6.55
C ASP A 80 -0.30 -9.63 6.25
N PRO A 81 -1.24 -9.85 5.30
CA PRO A 81 -2.29 -8.91 5.00
C PRO A 81 -3.09 -8.49 6.23
N THR A 82 -3.77 -7.35 6.13
CA THR A 82 -4.76 -6.97 7.14
C THR A 82 -5.96 -7.88 7.03
N LYS A 83 -6.45 -8.11 5.81
CA LYS A 83 -7.50 -9.07 5.47
C LYS A 83 -7.09 -9.92 4.28
N THR A 84 -7.50 -11.17 4.27
CA THR A 84 -7.50 -12.03 3.07
C THR A 84 -8.92 -12.31 2.62
N ILE A 85 -9.09 -12.91 1.44
CA ILE A 85 -10.40 -13.41 1.02
C ILE A 85 -11.02 -14.35 2.06
N GLU A 86 -10.21 -15.10 2.82
CA GLU A 86 -10.69 -16.02 3.85
C GLU A 86 -11.32 -15.31 5.05
N ASP A 87 -10.95 -14.05 5.28
CA ASP A 87 -11.60 -13.21 6.29
C ASP A 87 -12.88 -12.59 5.75
N LEU A 88 -12.88 -12.18 4.48
CA LEU A 88 -14.00 -11.50 3.83
C LEU A 88 -15.19 -12.44 3.62
N ILE A 89 -14.95 -13.69 3.21
CA ILE A 89 -15.99 -14.71 2.97
C ILE A 89 -16.80 -15.10 4.21
N LYS A 90 -16.28 -14.83 5.42
CA LYS A 90 -16.96 -15.15 6.68
C LYS A 90 -18.05 -14.15 7.01
N LEU A 91 -18.09 -13.02 6.30
CA LEU A 91 -19.11 -12.00 6.45
C LEU A 91 -20.41 -12.50 5.81
N GLU A 92 -21.53 -12.36 6.52
CA GLU A 92 -22.85 -12.82 6.07
C GLU A 92 -23.28 -12.20 4.73
N ASP A 93 -22.72 -11.05 4.36
CA ASP A 93 -23.00 -10.30 3.14
C ASP A 93 -21.90 -10.41 2.07
N PHE A 94 -20.92 -11.32 2.22
CA PHE A 94 -19.87 -11.51 1.23
C PHE A 94 -20.45 -11.82 -0.15
N ARG A 95 -20.10 -10.99 -1.14
CA ARG A 95 -20.44 -11.24 -2.53
C ARG A 95 -19.19 -11.70 -3.25
N PRO A 96 -19.21 -12.82 -3.99
CA PRO A 96 -18.06 -13.23 -4.81
C PRO A 96 -17.59 -12.18 -5.82
N ALA A 97 -18.43 -11.17 -6.14
CA ALA A 97 -18.06 -9.99 -6.93
C ALA A 97 -17.13 -9.00 -6.19
N GLN A 98 -16.92 -9.17 -4.88
CA GLN A 98 -15.92 -8.48 -4.07
C GLN A 98 -14.63 -9.32 -4.03
N ALA A 99 -14.18 -9.78 -5.20
CA ALA A 99 -13.03 -10.68 -5.38
C ALA A 99 -11.70 -10.00 -5.01
N ILE A 100 -11.56 -9.60 -3.76
CA ILE A 100 -10.36 -9.03 -3.19
C ILE A 100 -9.53 -10.21 -2.70
N GLN A 101 -8.35 -10.42 -3.28
CA GLN A 101 -7.44 -11.47 -2.82
C GLN A 101 -6.92 -11.14 -1.42
N PHE A 102 -6.46 -9.90 -1.24
CA PHE A 102 -5.92 -9.40 0.01
C PHE A 102 -6.07 -7.88 0.13
N GLU A 103 -6.03 -7.40 1.38
CA GLU A 103 -6.00 -5.99 1.74
C GLU A 103 -4.87 -5.72 2.73
N TYR A 104 -4.10 -4.66 2.48
CA TYR A 104 -3.21 -4.05 3.46
C TYR A 104 -3.75 -2.68 3.84
N TRP A 105 -3.93 -2.45 5.14
CA TRP A 105 -4.36 -1.18 5.68
C TRP A 105 -3.18 -0.53 6.39
N PHE A 106 -3.07 0.78 6.23
CA PHE A 106 -1.96 1.56 6.73
C PHE A 106 -2.45 2.84 7.37
N VAL A 107 -1.67 3.32 8.34
CA VAL A 107 -1.72 4.69 8.82
C VAL A 107 -0.39 5.33 8.45
N VAL A 108 -0.46 6.46 7.75
CA VAL A 108 0.68 7.26 7.37
C VAL A 108 0.76 8.48 8.27
N ASP A 109 1.94 8.76 8.83
CA ASP A 109 2.20 9.86 9.76
C ASP A 109 1.12 9.95 10.86
N ASP A 110 0.78 8.81 11.46
CA ASP A 110 -0.22 8.61 12.54
C ASP A 110 -1.68 9.05 12.26
N SER A 111 -1.97 9.59 11.08
CA SER A 111 -3.19 10.37 10.85
C SER A 111 -3.82 10.20 9.47
N ILE A 112 -3.10 9.68 8.49
CA ILE A 112 -3.56 9.54 7.11
C ILE A 112 -3.87 8.06 6.85
N PRO A 113 -5.15 7.67 6.71
CA PRO A 113 -5.50 6.29 6.43
C PRO A 113 -5.30 5.97 4.94
N MET A 114 -4.73 4.81 4.67
CA MET A 114 -4.51 4.27 3.33
C MET A 114 -4.85 2.78 3.30
N MET A 115 -5.54 2.33 2.25
CA MET A 115 -5.77 0.91 1.96
C MET A 115 -5.18 0.59 0.59
N VAL A 116 -4.54 -0.58 0.51
CA VAL A 116 -3.96 -1.12 -0.72
C VAL A 116 -4.54 -2.51 -0.93
N LEU A 117 -5.16 -2.73 -2.09
CA LEU A 117 -5.98 -3.91 -2.35
C LEU A 117 -5.59 -4.56 -3.68
N ASP A 118 -5.72 -5.88 -3.75
CA ASP A 118 -5.67 -6.63 -5.00
C ASP A 118 -7.05 -7.18 -5.35
N ILE A 119 -7.62 -6.70 -6.45
CA ILE A 119 -8.94 -7.09 -6.97
C ILE A 119 -8.86 -8.00 -8.20
N ASP A 120 -7.71 -8.03 -8.86
CA ASP A 120 -7.49 -8.75 -10.12
C ASP A 120 -6.77 -10.09 -9.88
N GLY A 121 -6.27 -10.28 -8.67
CA GLY A 121 -5.66 -11.51 -8.21
C GLY A 121 -4.36 -11.82 -8.95
N PRO A 122 -4.03 -13.11 -9.14
CA PRO A 122 -2.74 -13.54 -9.70
C PRO A 122 -2.59 -13.24 -11.20
N PHE A 123 -3.65 -12.74 -11.85
CA PHE A 123 -3.67 -12.42 -13.28
C PHE A 123 -3.41 -10.93 -13.53
N GLY A 124 -3.48 -10.11 -12.48
CA GLY A 124 -3.36 -8.67 -12.54
C GLY A 124 -1.93 -8.14 -12.50
N ARG A 125 -1.86 -6.81 -12.60
CA ARG A 125 -0.66 -6.03 -12.36
C ARG A 125 -0.99 -4.82 -11.52
N GLY A 126 -0.03 -4.37 -10.72
CA GLY A 126 -0.24 -3.26 -9.81
C GLY A 126 -1.25 -3.58 -8.70
N LEU A 127 -1.72 -2.55 -8.02
CA LEU A 127 -2.67 -2.63 -6.92
C LEU A 127 -3.65 -1.46 -6.99
N VAL A 128 -4.80 -1.61 -6.35
CA VAL A 128 -5.74 -0.52 -6.13
C VAL A 128 -5.38 0.18 -4.83
N TYR A 129 -5.42 1.51 -4.84
CA TYR A 129 -5.15 2.36 -3.69
C TYR A 129 -6.41 3.13 -3.30
N ALA A 130 -6.67 3.22 -2.01
CA ALA A 130 -7.68 4.10 -1.46
C ALA A 130 -7.07 4.91 -0.31
N GLY A 131 -7.30 6.21 -0.30
CA GLY A 131 -6.92 7.08 0.82
C GLY A 131 -8.02 8.09 1.12
N ALA A 132 -7.85 8.85 2.22
CA ALA A 132 -8.82 9.88 2.57
C ALA A 132 -8.72 11.10 1.63
N SER A 133 -9.86 11.53 1.07
CA SER A 133 -9.92 12.60 0.08
C SER A 133 -9.34 13.95 0.55
N LYS A 134 -9.30 14.18 1.87
CA LYS A 134 -8.70 15.39 2.46
C LYS A 134 -7.17 15.45 2.32
N TYR A 135 -6.52 14.34 1.96
CA TYR A 135 -5.07 14.22 1.81
C TYR A 135 -4.63 13.91 0.37
N ILE A 136 -5.48 14.14 -0.64
CA ILE A 136 -5.20 13.82 -2.05
C ILE A 136 -3.83 14.34 -2.51
N ASP A 137 -3.45 15.56 -2.10
CA ASP A 137 -2.20 16.19 -2.52
C ASP A 137 -0.94 15.52 -1.94
N LEU A 138 -1.07 14.74 -0.85
CA LEU A 138 0.03 14.00 -0.23
C LEU A 138 0.20 12.60 -0.84
N MET A 139 -0.86 12.04 -1.43
CA MET A 139 -0.88 10.67 -1.95
C MET A 139 0.22 10.37 -2.99
N PRO A 140 0.59 11.28 -3.92
CA PRO A 140 1.68 11.02 -4.86
C PRO A 140 3.03 10.76 -4.17
N GLN A 141 3.33 11.50 -3.10
CA GLN A 141 4.56 11.30 -2.33
C GLN A 141 4.49 10.01 -1.51
N ILE A 142 3.36 9.74 -0.85
CA ILE A 142 3.14 8.51 -0.10
C ILE A 142 3.33 7.29 -1.00
N LYS A 143 2.70 7.28 -2.20
CA LYS A 143 2.85 6.19 -3.17
C LYS A 143 4.30 5.98 -3.60
N ARG A 144 5.05 7.07 -3.79
CA ARG A 144 6.45 7.02 -4.21
C ARG A 144 7.33 6.37 -3.15
N VAL A 145 7.15 6.74 -1.88
CA VAL A 145 7.88 6.16 -0.75
C VAL A 145 7.49 4.70 -0.56
N PHE A 146 6.19 4.41 -0.52
CA PHE A 146 5.67 3.05 -0.46
C PHE A 146 6.23 2.14 -1.56
N ALA A 147 6.20 2.61 -2.82
CA ALA A 147 6.77 1.89 -3.94
C ALA A 147 8.26 1.62 -3.72
N LYS A 148 9.03 2.65 -3.35
CA LYS A 148 10.47 2.53 -3.10
C LYS A 148 10.78 1.50 -2.01
N GLU A 149 10.04 1.48 -0.91
CA GLU A 149 10.19 0.50 0.16
C GLU A 149 9.97 -0.93 -0.35
N LEU A 150 8.90 -1.16 -1.11
CA LEU A 150 8.63 -2.48 -1.69
C LEU A 150 9.67 -2.91 -2.73
N MET A 151 10.22 -1.97 -3.52
CA MET A 151 11.26 -2.26 -4.51
C MET A 151 12.61 -2.58 -3.87
N ALA A 152 12.88 -2.03 -2.68
CA ALA A 152 14.11 -2.32 -1.93
C ALA A 152 14.13 -3.72 -1.31
N VAL A 153 13.00 -4.44 -1.29
CA VAL A 153 12.95 -5.83 -0.83
C VAL A 153 13.65 -6.74 -1.85
N GLU A 154 14.70 -7.42 -1.40
CA GLU A 154 15.43 -8.41 -2.20
C GLU A 154 14.98 -9.85 -1.89
N ASN A 155 14.69 -10.15 -0.61
CA ASN A 155 14.31 -11.49 -0.16
C ASN A 155 12.79 -11.60 -0.02
N LEU A 156 12.18 -12.41 -0.87
CA LEU A 156 10.74 -12.60 -0.92
C LEU A 156 10.35 -13.87 -0.14
N PRO A 157 9.51 -13.76 0.91
CA PRO A 157 9.04 -14.92 1.67
C PRO A 157 7.92 -15.66 0.93
N ALA A 158 7.83 -16.97 1.17
CA ALA A 158 6.73 -17.77 0.65
C ALA A 158 5.37 -17.30 1.18
N TYR A 159 4.32 -17.47 0.37
CA TYR A 159 2.94 -17.26 0.80
C TYR A 159 1.97 -18.19 0.05
N GLN A 160 0.79 -18.34 0.65
CA GLN A 160 -0.37 -18.97 0.05
C GLN A 160 -1.58 -18.09 0.32
N ASP A 161 -2.31 -17.74 -0.73
CA ASP A 161 -3.59 -17.03 -0.68
C ASP A 161 -4.61 -17.78 -1.55
N TYR A 162 -5.88 -17.41 -1.42
CA TYR A 162 -6.93 -17.84 -2.33
C TYR A 162 -7.48 -16.66 -3.11
N TYR A 163 -7.93 -16.91 -4.33
CA TYR A 163 -8.58 -15.92 -5.17
C TYR A 163 -9.76 -16.54 -5.90
N TYR A 164 -10.90 -15.86 -5.90
CA TYR A 164 -12.02 -16.21 -6.77
C TYR A 164 -12.02 -15.28 -7.96
N SER A 165 -11.93 -15.81 -9.18
CA SER A 165 -12.08 -15.01 -10.40
C SER A 165 -13.56 -14.94 -10.77
N PRO A 166 -14.22 -13.77 -10.70
CA PRO A 166 -15.63 -13.64 -11.08
C PRO A 166 -15.84 -13.90 -12.57
N GLU A 167 -14.90 -13.46 -13.41
CA GLU A 167 -14.94 -13.64 -14.86
C GLU A 167 -14.92 -15.12 -15.26
N ARG A 168 -14.09 -15.91 -14.57
CA ARG A 168 -13.94 -17.35 -14.83
C ARG A 168 -14.89 -18.20 -14.01
N ARG A 169 -15.54 -17.60 -12.99
CA ARG A 169 -16.34 -18.27 -11.97
C ARG A 169 -15.60 -19.41 -11.29
N GLN A 170 -14.31 -19.21 -11.03
CA GLN A 170 -13.36 -20.26 -10.68
C GLN A 170 -12.50 -19.85 -9.48
N TRP A 171 -12.30 -20.77 -8.53
CA TRP A 171 -11.37 -20.59 -7.42
C TRP A 171 -9.95 -20.99 -7.79
N TYR A 172 -9.00 -20.26 -7.21
CA TYR A 172 -7.58 -20.48 -7.39
C TYR A 172 -6.87 -20.52 -6.04
N ASN A 173 -5.95 -21.47 -5.89
CA ASN A 173 -4.88 -21.45 -4.91
C ASN A 173 -3.69 -20.71 -5.50
N VAL A 174 -3.26 -19.62 -4.88
CA VAL A 174 -2.18 -18.75 -5.35
C VAL A 174 -1.02 -18.88 -4.39
N THR A 175 0.11 -19.37 -4.88
CA THR A 175 1.30 -19.58 -4.05
C THR A 175 2.52 -18.94 -4.66
N TYR A 176 3.39 -18.46 -3.78
CA TYR A 176 4.76 -18.11 -4.09
C TYR A 176 5.69 -18.88 -3.17
N ASP A 177 6.75 -19.46 -3.73
CA ASP A 177 7.86 -20.02 -2.98
C ASP A 177 9.15 -19.90 -3.80
N SER A 178 10.18 -19.26 -3.23
CA SER A 178 11.54 -19.28 -3.76
C SER A 178 11.68 -18.88 -5.24
N GLY A 179 10.88 -17.90 -5.70
CA GLY A 179 10.88 -17.42 -7.09
C GLY A 179 9.81 -18.05 -7.99
N ASP A 180 9.18 -19.13 -7.56
CA ASP A 180 8.15 -19.82 -8.31
C ASP A 180 6.75 -19.31 -7.93
N TYR A 181 6.04 -18.77 -8.92
CA TYR A 181 4.63 -18.42 -8.80
C TYR A 181 3.77 -19.55 -9.35
N ARG A 182 2.78 -20.01 -8.59
CA ARG A 182 1.81 -21.02 -9.04
C ARG A 182 0.39 -20.53 -8.76
N THR A 183 -0.46 -20.70 -9.77
CA THR A 183 -1.90 -20.42 -9.71
C THR A 183 -2.61 -21.68 -10.13
N THR A 184 -3.23 -22.38 -9.19
CA THR A 184 -3.85 -23.70 -9.42
C THR A 184 -5.35 -23.61 -9.22
N GLU A 185 -6.12 -24.11 -10.19
CA GLU A 185 -7.57 -24.21 -10.06
C GLU A 185 -7.95 -25.18 -8.95
N ILE A 186 -8.89 -24.77 -8.11
CA ILE A 186 -9.46 -25.58 -7.02
C ILE A 186 -10.98 -25.47 -7.04
N THR A 187 -11.71 -26.42 -6.48
CA THR A 187 -13.18 -26.33 -6.42
C THR A 187 -13.63 -25.24 -5.46
N SER A 188 -13.04 -25.22 -4.28
CA SER A 188 -13.18 -24.21 -3.24
C SER A 188 -11.97 -24.30 -2.31
N PRO A 189 -11.66 -23.26 -1.53
CA PRO A 189 -10.61 -23.37 -0.53
C PRO A 189 -11.02 -24.29 0.63
N PRO A 190 -10.05 -24.89 1.35
CA PRO A 190 -10.32 -25.80 2.46
C PRO A 190 -11.20 -25.15 3.53
N GLY A 191 -12.18 -25.89 4.05
CA GLY A 191 -13.12 -25.36 5.04
C GLY A 191 -14.25 -24.50 4.45
N MET A 192 -14.30 -24.32 3.13
CA MET A 192 -15.45 -23.76 2.42
C MET A 192 -16.20 -24.84 1.65
N SER A 193 -17.40 -25.16 2.11
CA SER A 193 -18.43 -25.85 1.34
C SER A 193 -19.65 -24.94 1.22
N TYR A 194 -20.10 -24.69 -0.02
CA TYR A 194 -21.32 -23.95 -0.32
C TYR A 194 -22.57 -24.74 0.09
#